data_AF-A0A2I0KKJ0-F1
#
_entry.id   AF-A0A2I0KKJ0-F1
#
_cell.length_a   1.000
_cell.length_b   1.000
_cell.length_c   1.000
_cell.angle_alpha   90.00
_cell.angle_beta   90.00
_cell.angle_gamma   90.00
#
_symmetry.space_group_name_H-M   'P 1'
#
loop_
_entity.id
_entity.type
_entity.pdbx_description
1 polymer ?
#
loop_
_entity_poly.entity_id
_entity_poly.type
_entity_poly.pdbx_seq_one_letter_code
_entity_poly.pdbx_strand_id
1 'polypeptide(L)'
;MDIDGYRFKRDVLFCYDLKLPEDFIPINQDGEVESFKLVPVPQVANIIRRTNFFKSNCSLVIIDFLFRHGYIKPEYDGYLDLLWSLKCGDCS
;
A
#
# COMPACT_ATOMS: atom_id res chain seq x y z
N MET A 1 -9.51 23.99 -6.12
CA MET A 1 -10.07 23.00 -7.07
C MET A 1 -9.53 23.42 -8.41
N ASP A 2 -8.93 22.52 -9.17
CA ASP A 2 -8.51 22.84 -10.53
C ASP A 2 -9.70 22.73 -11.50
N ILE A 3 -9.54 23.33 -12.68
CA ILE A 3 -10.58 23.57 -13.69
C ILE A 3 -11.29 22.27 -14.15
N ASP A 4 -10.64 21.11 -14.03
CA ASP A 4 -11.18 19.81 -14.45
C ASP A 4 -11.68 18.92 -13.29
N GLY A 5 -11.72 19.42 -12.05
CA GLY A 5 -12.19 18.66 -10.89
C GLY A 5 -11.23 17.57 -10.39
N TYR A 6 -10.14 17.27 -11.11
CA TYR A 6 -9.08 16.38 -10.68
C TYR A 6 -7.98 17.15 -9.93
N ARG A 7 -7.57 16.66 -8.76
CA ARG A 7 -6.35 17.11 -8.08
C ARG A 7 -5.28 16.04 -8.28
N PHE A 8 -4.33 16.29 -9.17
CA PHE A 8 -3.16 15.44 -9.32
C PHE A 8 -2.15 15.77 -8.22
N LYS A 9 -1.85 14.78 -7.38
CA LYS A 9 -0.79 14.87 -6.38
C LYS A 9 0.42 14.06 -6.84
N ARG A 10 1.59 14.70 -6.86
CA ARG A 10 2.88 14.06 -7.08
C ARG A 10 3.48 13.78 -5.72
N ASP A 11 3.13 12.63 -5.16
CA ASP A 11 3.59 12.20 -3.83
C ASP A 11 4.66 11.11 -3.99
N VAL A 12 5.73 11.21 -3.18
CA VAL A 12 6.70 10.13 -2.97
C VAL A 12 6.45 9.52 -1.61
N LEU A 13 6.21 8.20 -1.56
CA LEU A 13 5.94 7.47 -0.32
C LEU A 13 7.17 6.65 0.08
N PHE A 14 7.83 7.05 1.15
CA PHE A 14 8.94 6.29 1.73
C PHE A 14 8.40 5.12 2.55
N CYS A 15 8.64 3.90 2.08
CA CYS A 15 8.14 2.67 2.71
C CYS A 15 9.18 2.07 3.65
N TYR A 16 8.74 1.62 4.82
CA TYR A 16 9.57 0.97 5.84
C TYR A 16 8.93 -0.36 6.25
N ASP A 17 9.76 -1.36 6.48
CA ASP A 17 9.33 -2.64 7.04
C ASP A 17 9.87 -2.77 8.47
N LEU A 18 9.02 -3.22 9.38
CA LEU A 18 9.38 -3.45 10.77
C LEU A 18 8.91 -4.83 11.21
N LYS A 19 9.85 -5.70 11.57
CA LYS A 19 9.53 -6.99 12.20
C LYS A 19 9.24 -6.77 13.68
N LEU A 20 8.07 -7.19 14.13
CA LEU A 20 7.62 -7.03 15.51
C LEU A 20 7.65 -8.38 16.26
N PRO A 21 7.76 -8.37 17.60
CA PRO A 21 7.48 -9.54 18.43
C PRO A 21 6.05 -10.07 18.21
N GLU A 22 5.84 -11.37 18.38
CA GLU A 22 4.53 -12.01 18.17
C GLU A 22 3.48 -11.55 19.19
N ASP A 23 3.91 -11.14 20.38
CA ASP A 23 3.09 -10.65 21.48
C ASP A 23 2.87 -9.13 21.47
N PHE A 24 3.38 -8.42 20.45
CA PHE A 24 3.20 -6.98 20.33
C PHE A 24 1.75 -6.62 20.00
N ILE A 25 1.17 -5.72 20.79
CA ILE A 25 -0.18 -5.17 20.56
C ILE A 25 -0.07 -3.64 20.42
N PRO A 26 -0.36 -3.06 19.25
CA PRO A 26 -0.32 -1.62 19.06
C PRO A 26 -1.43 -0.92 19.85
N ILE A 27 -1.09 0.20 20.49
CA ILE A 27 -2.02 1.03 21.27
C ILE A 27 -2.02 2.44 20.67
N ASN A 28 -3.20 2.94 20.28
CA ASN A 28 -3.34 4.33 19.86
C ASN A 28 -3.06 5.28 21.03
N GLN A 29 -2.21 6.29 20.81
CA GLN A 29 -1.77 7.23 21.85
C GLN A 29 -2.38 8.63 21.71
N ASP A 30 -2.74 9.07 20.50
CA ASP A 30 -3.07 10.46 20.19
C ASP A 30 -4.49 10.65 19.61
N GLY A 31 -5.20 9.55 19.34
CA GLY A 31 -6.57 9.60 18.81
C GLY A 31 -6.64 9.63 17.28
N GLU A 32 -5.52 9.59 16.55
CA GLU A 32 -5.54 9.65 15.08
C GLU A 32 -6.14 8.40 14.43
N VAL A 33 -6.04 7.25 15.10
CA VAL A 33 -6.50 5.94 14.58
C VAL A 33 -7.54 5.32 15.50
N GLU A 34 -8.71 4.96 14.98
CA GLU A 34 -9.77 4.34 15.80
C GLU A 34 -9.35 3.01 16.44
N SER A 35 -8.76 2.10 15.65
CA SER A 35 -8.30 0.78 16.13
C SER A 35 -7.28 0.14 15.19
N PHE A 36 -6.61 -0.91 15.68
CA PHE A 36 -5.71 -1.75 14.91
C PHE A 36 -6.27 -3.16 14.76
N LYS A 37 -5.98 -3.79 13.61
CA LYS A 37 -6.34 -5.19 13.35
C LYS A 37 -5.18 -5.92 12.73
N LEU A 38 -4.78 -7.04 13.33
CA LEU A 38 -3.83 -7.97 12.74
C LEU A 38 -4.55 -8.80 11.67
N VAL A 39 -4.01 -8.79 10.44
CA VAL A 39 -4.62 -9.46 9.29
C VAL A 39 -3.56 -10.27 8.54
N PRO A 40 -3.81 -11.54 8.17
CA PRO A 40 -2.89 -12.31 7.34
C PRO A 40 -2.65 -11.66 5.97
N VAL A 41 -1.40 -11.66 5.51
CA VAL A 41 -1.00 -11.02 4.24
C VAL A 41 -1.84 -11.47 3.04
N PRO A 42 -2.17 -12.78 2.85
CA PRO A 42 -3.02 -13.20 1.74
C PRO A 42 -4.43 -12.59 1.76
N GLN A 43 -4.98 -12.31 2.95
CA GLN A 43 -6.28 -11.65 3.08
C GLN A 43 -6.18 -10.18 2.68
N VAL A 44 -5.13 -9.48 3.13
CA VAL A 44 -4.85 -8.09 2.72
C VAL A 44 -4.72 -7.99 1.20
N ALA A 45 -3.97 -8.90 0.57
CA ALA A 45 -3.83 -8.96 -0.88
C ALA A 45 -5.18 -9.15 -1.60
N ASN A 46 -6.07 -10.00 -1.05
CA ASN A 46 -7.39 -10.21 -1.61
C ASN A 46 -8.31 -8.98 -1.45
N ILE A 47 -8.21 -8.25 -0.33
CA ILE A 47 -8.96 -7.01 -0.10
C ILE A 47 -8.54 -5.96 -1.14
N ILE A 48 -7.23 -5.75 -1.31
CA ILE A 48 -6.69 -4.80 -2.31
C ILE A 48 -7.15 -5.15 -3.72
N ARG A 49 -7.15 -6.43 -4.08
CA ARG A 49 -7.50 -6.89 -5.43
C ARG A 49 -8.99 -6.72 -5.76
N ARG A 50 -9.87 -6.76 -4.76
CA ARG A 50 -11.32 -6.87 -4.97
C ARG A 50 -12.13 -5.66 -4.52
N THR A 51 -11.52 -4.75 -3.76
CA THR A 51 -12.26 -3.67 -3.08
C THR A 51 -11.45 -2.38 -3.04
N ASN A 52 -12.14 -1.28 -2.76
CA ASN A 52 -11.54 0.04 -2.48
C ASN A 52 -11.55 0.34 -0.97
N PHE A 53 -11.35 -0.68 -0.13
CA PHE A 53 -11.45 -0.54 1.32
C PHE A 53 -10.37 0.38 1.93
N PHE A 54 -9.15 0.32 1.39
CA PHE A 54 -8.05 1.17 1.82
C PHE A 54 -8.03 2.49 1.04
N LYS A 55 -7.48 3.54 1.67
CA LYS A 55 -7.14 4.79 0.97
C LYS A 55 -6.18 4.49 -0.18
N SER A 56 -6.33 5.21 -1.30
CA SER A 56 -5.59 4.92 -2.53
C SER A 56 -4.07 4.89 -2.33
N ASN A 57 -3.52 5.83 -1.56
CA ASN A 57 -2.08 5.87 -1.25
C ASN A 57 -1.63 4.69 -0.37
N CYS A 58 -2.43 4.29 0.61
CA CYS A 58 -2.17 3.09 1.43
C CYS A 58 -2.16 1.82 0.57
N SER A 59 -3.06 1.72 -0.40
CA SER A 59 -3.08 0.58 -1.34
C SER A 59 -1.76 0.45 -2.10
N LEU A 60 -1.15 1.56 -2.53
CA LEU A 60 0.16 1.53 -3.20
C LEU A 60 1.28 1.01 -2.30
N VAL A 61 1.31 1.43 -1.03
CA VAL A 61 2.28 0.94 -0.03
C VAL A 61 2.13 -0.56 0.19
N ILE A 62 0.89 -1.05 0.28
CA ILE A 62 0.60 -2.48 0.44
C ILE A 62 1.01 -3.26 -0.81
N ILE A 63 0.71 -2.76 -2.01
CA ILE A 63 1.10 -3.42 -3.26
C ILE A 63 2.63 -3.51 -3.34
N ASP A 64 3.35 -2.43 -3.02
CA ASP A 64 4.82 -2.42 -2.95
C ASP A 64 5.37 -3.48 -1.98
N PHE A 65 4.78 -3.60 -0.78
CA PHE A 65 5.12 -4.66 0.16
C PHE A 65 4.90 -6.05 -0.45
N LEU A 66 3.76 -6.29 -1.11
CA LEU A 66 3.45 -7.58 -1.73
C LEU A 66 4.44 -7.94 -2.85
N PHE A 67 4.93 -6.96 -3.63
CA PHE A 67 6.00 -7.16 -4.61
C PHE A 67 7.32 -7.54 -3.93
N ARG A 68 7.78 -6.72 -2.97
CA ARG A 68 9.09 -6.90 -2.30
C ARG A 68 9.19 -8.24 -1.55
N HIS A 69 8.07 -8.75 -1.05
CA HIS A 69 7.99 -10.02 -0.34
C HIS A 69 7.53 -11.21 -1.21
N GLY A 70 7.38 -11.03 -2.53
CA GLY A 70 7.12 -12.13 -3.48
C GLY A 70 5.69 -12.69 -3.48
N TYR A 71 4.72 -11.96 -2.92
CA TYR A 71 3.30 -12.33 -3.00
C TYR A 71 2.69 -12.03 -4.37
N ILE A 72 3.19 -10.99 -5.04
CA ILE A 72 2.93 -10.71 -6.45
C ILE A 72 4.10 -11.30 -7.23
N LYS A 73 3.82 -12.27 -8.10
CA LYS A 73 4.86 -13.03 -8.80
C LYS A 73 4.99 -12.61 -10.26
N PRO A 74 6.18 -12.75 -10.87
CA PRO A 74 6.43 -12.38 -12.26
C PRO A 74 5.53 -13.08 -13.30
N GLU A 75 4.94 -14.22 -12.95
CA GLU A 75 4.07 -14.97 -13.86
C GLU A 75 2.65 -14.38 -13.96
N TYR A 76 2.32 -13.37 -13.16
CA TYR A 76 1.03 -12.69 -13.27
C TYR A 76 1.01 -11.70 -14.45
N ASP A 77 -0.10 -11.70 -15.18
CA ASP A 77 -0.32 -10.76 -16.27
C ASP A 77 -0.23 -9.30 -15.78
N GLY A 78 0.50 -8.47 -16.53
CA GLY A 78 0.70 -7.06 -16.20
C GLY A 78 1.70 -6.80 -15.06
N TYR A 79 2.47 -7.80 -14.61
CA TYR A 79 3.47 -7.64 -13.55
C TYR A 79 4.42 -6.46 -13.79
N LEU A 80 5.01 -6.37 -14.99
CA LEU A 80 5.97 -5.31 -15.33
C LEU A 80 5.29 -3.94 -15.44
N ASP A 81 4.09 -3.87 -16.00
CA ASP A 81 3.33 -2.62 -16.11
C ASP A 81 2.99 -2.05 -14.73
N LEU A 82 2.57 -2.92 -13.81
CA LEU A 82 2.27 -2.54 -12.44
C LEU A 82 3.53 -2.11 -11.68
N LEU A 83 4.63 -2.86 -11.80
CA LEU A 83 5.91 -2.51 -11.19
C LEU A 83 6.42 -1.16 -11.70
N TRP A 84 6.36 -0.95 -13.02
CA TRP A 84 6.72 0.32 -13.65
C TRP A 84 5.85 1.45 -13.11
N SER A 85 4.53 1.28 -13.07
CA SER A 85 3.59 2.30 -12.61
C SER A 85 3.81 2.70 -11.14
N LEU A 86 4.30 1.79 -10.29
CA LEU A 86 4.62 2.07 -8.88
C LEU A 86 5.92 2.87 -8.70
N LYS A 87 6.86 2.75 -9.63
CA LYS A 87 8.22 3.29 -9.50
C LYS A 87 8.54 4.40 -10.50
N CYS A 88 7.65 4.65 -11.46
CA CYS A 88 7.80 5.70 -12.45
C CYS A 88 7.42 7.05 -11.85
N GLY A 89 8.28 8.04 -12.03
CA GLY A 89 8.04 9.42 -11.64
C GLY A 89 9.28 10.27 -11.93
N ASP A 90 9.06 11.53 -12.30
CA ASP A 90 10.15 12.51 -12.36
C ASP A 90 10.42 13.02 -10.94
N CYS A 91 11.66 12.85 -10.49
CA CYS A 91 12.13 13.33 -9.18
C CYS A 91 13.11 14.50 -9.31
N SER A 92 13.22 15.10 -10.50
CA SER A 92 14.03 16.30 -10.73
C SER A 92 13.40 17.59 -10.20
#